data_AF-A0A4Q4URG2-F1
#
_entry.id   AF-A0A4Q4URG2-F1
#
_cell.length_a   1.000
_cell.length_b   1.000
_cell.length_c   1.000
_cell.angle_alpha   90.00
_cell.angle_beta   90.00
_cell.angle_gamma   90.00
#
_symmetry.space_group_name_H-M   'P 1'
#
loop_
_entity.id
_entity.type
_entity.pdbx_description
1 polymer ?
#
loop_
_entity_poly.entity_id
_entity_poly.type
_entity_poly.pdbx_seq_one_letter_code
_entity_poly.pdbx_strand_id
1 'polypeptide(L)'
;MASGFPLHNSFTNGSRKENGNTHGISHRTLTALGRWSILSKRLPAVDAINTIHVYDFDNTLFQTPLPNPKLWNTYTLGQLGSPEIFVNGGWWHDSRILAATGDGVEREEPRAWEGWWNEKIVELVRLSMKQRDALCVLLTGRSESGFSDLIRRIVTSKGLEFDLIGLKPAVGPNSERFRNTMEFKQVFLAAIIETYKQATEIRVYEDRPKHTAGFRTFFSEYNQRQQSLGSRASRGPIAAEVIQVAEISTNLDPVVEVAEVQHLVNSHNAIVSQRSHGGRRDRLMIKKTVFFTSYMIEPEDTKRLLGLVSIPNSLPDAELKLHANQIMICPRPCPKSVLDEVGGMNAKMQWRVTATGCFENSIWAARVEPVPANAKYHIENPIPFVILAIRRGARPTDAARIQDWEPVPPEKSFILDTTVGEKVMLRIEPEDWNEDGHDNLVASRHSKRKHAADDGGRSRNFGHGHNARGNYHGRGPGNHGRGGFRGNHTPNRGYRTGQRGGGHFKGGGRGGKGYRSLDDVAARDGQDSYGSNASVSYDDNFPALDKGLQQIGKPPQYGMPQQPQGGSWQGPGAGNQARHTGFGGGGPDFQNLY
;
A
#
# COMPACT_ATOMS: atom_id res chain seq x y z
N MET A 1 41.25 -60.91 -59.65
CA MET A 1 40.71 -61.40 -58.37
C MET A 1 41.76 -61.16 -57.31
N ALA A 2 41.57 -60.17 -56.44
CA ALA A 2 42.53 -59.76 -55.40
C ALA A 2 41.70 -59.36 -54.16
N SER A 3 41.86 -59.85 -52.93
CA SER A 3 43.00 -60.23 -52.06
C SER A 3 43.67 -59.06 -51.32
N GLY A 4 43.60 -59.08 -49.98
CA GLY A 4 44.75 -58.77 -49.10
C GLY A 4 44.72 -57.49 -48.23
N PHE A 5 44.63 -57.72 -46.91
CA PHE A 5 45.51 -57.17 -45.84
C PHE A 5 45.52 -55.63 -45.50
N PRO A 6 46.04 -55.24 -44.31
CA PRO A 6 45.52 -54.17 -43.44
C PRO A 6 46.61 -53.12 -43.10
N LEU A 7 46.42 -52.33 -42.02
CA LEU A 7 47.42 -51.71 -41.11
C LEU A 7 47.49 -50.17 -41.00
N HIS A 8 47.57 -49.78 -39.72
CA HIS A 8 48.42 -48.77 -39.07
C HIS A 8 48.06 -47.26 -38.96
N ASN A 9 47.97 -46.85 -37.69
CA ASN A 9 48.52 -45.65 -37.01
C ASN A 9 49.16 -44.55 -37.88
N SER A 10 48.86 -43.28 -37.59
CA SER A 10 49.65 -42.42 -36.66
C SER A 10 49.31 -40.91 -36.75
N PHE A 11 49.25 -40.30 -35.56
CA PHE A 11 49.52 -38.90 -35.12
C PHE A 11 49.41 -37.71 -36.11
N THR A 12 48.68 -36.65 -35.71
CA THR A 12 49.26 -35.41 -35.11
C THR A 12 48.23 -34.29 -34.82
N ASN A 13 48.38 -33.72 -33.63
CA ASN A 13 48.12 -32.35 -33.16
C ASN A 13 47.00 -31.46 -33.75
N GLY A 14 46.17 -30.96 -32.82
CA GLY A 14 46.13 -29.52 -32.59
C GLY A 14 44.90 -28.78 -33.12
N SER A 15 43.95 -28.53 -32.23
CA SER A 15 43.38 -27.20 -31.93
C SER A 15 41.91 -27.33 -31.53
N ARG A 16 41.68 -27.02 -30.26
CA ARG A 16 40.37 -26.91 -29.62
C ARG A 16 39.63 -25.77 -30.33
N LYS A 17 38.66 -26.09 -31.19
CA LYS A 17 37.70 -25.09 -31.69
C LYS A 17 36.86 -24.63 -30.50
N GLU A 18 37.21 -23.47 -29.95
CA GLU A 18 36.31 -22.68 -29.14
C GLU A 18 35.06 -22.39 -29.99
N ASN A 19 33.93 -22.94 -29.57
CA ASN A 19 32.63 -22.56 -30.09
C ASN A 19 32.39 -21.09 -29.74
N GLY A 20 32.62 -20.21 -30.71
CA GLY A 20 32.23 -18.81 -30.66
C GLY A 20 30.73 -18.71 -30.39
N ASN A 21 30.41 -18.12 -29.24
CA ASN A 21 29.08 -17.87 -28.74
C ASN A 21 28.34 -16.91 -29.71
N THR A 22 27.46 -17.44 -30.55
CA THR A 22 26.65 -16.69 -31.54
C THR A 22 25.44 -15.97 -30.93
N HIS A 23 25.31 -15.92 -29.61
CA HIS A 23 24.20 -15.28 -28.88
C HIS A 23 24.22 -13.73 -28.86
N GLY A 24 24.98 -13.06 -29.74
CA GLY A 24 25.14 -11.59 -29.69
C GLY A 24 24.39 -10.79 -30.76
N ILE A 25 24.05 -11.40 -31.90
CA ILE A 25 23.64 -10.64 -33.11
C ILE A 25 22.11 -10.62 -33.29
N SER A 26 21.38 -11.64 -32.84
CA SER A 26 19.91 -11.69 -32.93
C SER A 26 19.20 -10.68 -32.01
N HIS A 27 19.89 -10.14 -31.00
CA HIS A 27 19.31 -9.35 -29.91
C HIS A 27 19.08 -7.87 -30.21
N ARG A 28 19.51 -7.36 -31.37
CA ARG A 28 19.53 -5.92 -31.67
C ARG A 28 18.70 -5.53 -32.90
N THR A 29 17.77 -6.38 -33.29
CA THR A 29 16.92 -6.14 -34.47
C THR A 29 15.56 -5.58 -34.06
N LEU A 30 14.95 -4.77 -34.92
CA LEU A 30 13.57 -4.28 -34.71
C LEU A 30 12.59 -5.43 -34.52
N THR A 31 12.77 -6.54 -35.25
CA THR A 31 11.94 -7.75 -35.10
C THR A 31 12.07 -8.37 -33.72
N ALA A 32 13.29 -8.47 -33.17
CA ALA A 32 13.51 -8.99 -31.82
C ALA A 32 12.92 -8.04 -30.77
N LEU A 33 13.09 -6.73 -30.94
CA LEU A 33 12.51 -5.72 -30.05
C LEU A 33 10.98 -5.76 -30.07
N GLY A 34 10.37 -5.95 -31.24
CA GLY A 34 8.91 -6.05 -31.39
C GLY A 34 8.27 -7.17 -30.56
N ARG A 35 9.01 -8.25 -30.26
CA ARG A 35 8.52 -9.36 -29.41
C ARG A 35 8.33 -8.98 -27.94
N TRP A 36 8.91 -7.87 -27.50
CA TRP A 36 8.66 -7.33 -26.17
C TRP A 36 7.36 -6.53 -26.10
N SER A 37 6.75 -6.21 -27.24
CA SER A 37 5.56 -5.38 -27.29
C SER A 37 4.29 -6.19 -27.44
N ILE A 38 3.26 -5.76 -26.71
CA ILE A 38 1.90 -6.22 -26.97
C ILE A 38 1.32 -5.62 -28.26
N LEU A 39 1.98 -4.62 -28.87
CA LEU A 39 1.56 -4.04 -30.13
C LEU A 39 2.08 -4.84 -31.32
N SER A 40 1.22 -5.09 -32.31
CA SER A 40 1.60 -5.57 -33.65
C SER A 40 1.89 -4.41 -34.61
N LYS A 41 2.57 -3.36 -34.13
CA LYS A 41 2.92 -2.15 -34.90
C LYS A 41 4.32 -2.31 -35.51
N ARG A 42 4.52 -1.84 -36.74
CA ARG A 42 5.86 -1.73 -37.31
C ARG A 42 6.63 -0.65 -36.58
N LEU A 43 7.77 -1.01 -35.99
CA LEU A 43 8.64 -0.08 -35.29
C LEU A 43 9.34 0.89 -36.27
N PRO A 44 9.61 2.14 -35.86
CA PRO A 44 10.40 3.10 -36.63
C PRO A 44 11.79 2.56 -37.02
N ALA A 45 12.35 3.09 -38.12
CA ALA A 45 13.69 2.72 -38.54
C ALA A 45 14.74 3.16 -37.51
N VAL A 46 15.80 2.36 -37.34
CA VAL A 46 16.82 2.60 -36.30
C VAL A 46 17.53 3.94 -36.46
N ASP A 47 17.73 4.37 -37.70
CA ASP A 47 18.36 5.63 -38.10
C ASP A 47 17.43 6.84 -38.04
N ALA A 48 16.12 6.63 -37.91
CA ALA A 48 15.15 7.70 -37.75
C ALA A 48 15.04 8.20 -36.31
N ILE A 49 15.52 7.42 -35.32
CA ILE A 49 15.31 7.69 -33.89
C ILE A 49 16.60 8.18 -33.23
N ASN A 50 16.56 9.38 -32.65
CA ASN A 50 17.64 9.96 -31.86
C ASN A 50 17.33 10.03 -30.35
N THR A 51 16.05 9.91 -29.97
CA THR A 51 15.59 10.10 -28.59
C THR A 51 14.61 9.00 -28.21
N ILE A 52 14.64 8.55 -26.95
CA ILE A 52 13.69 7.55 -26.43
C ILE A 52 12.94 8.15 -25.24
N HIS A 53 11.61 8.10 -25.27
CA HIS A 53 10.77 8.50 -24.13
C HIS A 53 10.04 7.30 -23.57
N VAL A 54 10.24 7.00 -22.29
CA VAL A 54 9.64 5.86 -21.59
C VAL A 54 8.75 6.35 -20.47
N TYR A 55 7.49 5.95 -20.48
CA TYR A 55 6.50 6.30 -19.48
C TYR A 55 6.09 5.06 -18.71
N ASP A 56 6.23 5.06 -17.38
CA ASP A 56 5.59 4.04 -16.55
C ASP A 56 4.06 4.21 -16.58
N PHE A 57 3.33 3.11 -16.46
CA PHE A 57 1.87 3.14 -16.45
C PHE A 57 1.31 3.49 -15.07
N ASP A 58 1.42 2.57 -14.12
CA ASP A 58 0.78 2.66 -12.81
C ASP A 58 1.32 3.86 -12.01
N ASN A 59 0.42 4.72 -11.55
CA ASN A 59 0.65 5.93 -10.74
C ASN A 59 1.62 6.97 -11.32
N THR A 60 2.04 6.77 -12.58
CA THR A 60 2.84 7.70 -13.37
C THR A 60 1.98 8.34 -14.44
N LEU A 61 1.52 7.55 -15.42
CA LEU A 61 0.62 7.99 -16.48
C LEU A 61 -0.86 7.87 -16.06
N PHE A 62 -1.21 6.75 -15.42
CA PHE A 62 -2.57 6.40 -15.03
C PHE A 62 -2.67 6.25 -13.51
N GLN A 63 -3.72 6.81 -12.90
CA GLN A 63 -3.96 6.77 -11.46
C GLN A 63 -4.54 5.43 -11.05
N THR A 64 -3.71 4.40 -11.03
CA THR A 64 -4.16 3.07 -10.60
C THR A 64 -4.61 3.11 -9.13
N PRO A 65 -5.81 2.61 -8.79
CA PRO A 65 -6.27 2.57 -7.40
C PRO A 65 -5.31 1.80 -6.48
N LEU A 66 -5.09 2.35 -5.28
CA LEU A 66 -4.42 1.67 -4.18
C LEU A 66 -5.44 1.04 -3.23
N PRO A 67 -5.09 -0.04 -2.51
CA PRO A 67 -5.92 -0.57 -1.45
C PRO A 67 -6.23 0.51 -0.39
N ASN A 68 -7.50 0.61 0.03
CA ASN A 68 -7.99 1.66 0.89
C ASN A 68 -7.61 1.43 2.37
N PRO A 69 -6.73 2.25 2.96
CA PRO A 69 -6.32 2.08 4.36
C PRO A 69 -7.44 2.40 5.37
N LYS A 70 -8.56 2.97 4.92
CA LYS A 70 -9.76 3.18 5.75
C LYS A 70 -10.60 1.91 5.87
N LEU A 71 -10.47 0.96 4.94
CA LEU A 71 -11.21 -0.30 4.94
C LEU A 71 -10.39 -1.43 5.53
N TRP A 72 -9.15 -1.56 5.10
CA TRP A 72 -8.30 -2.71 5.45
C TRP A 72 -7.32 -2.36 6.56
N ASN A 73 -7.05 -3.31 7.44
CA ASN A 73 -5.97 -3.14 8.41
C ASN A 73 -4.59 -3.13 7.73
N THR A 74 -3.59 -2.57 8.41
CA THR A 74 -2.22 -2.45 7.87
C THR A 74 -1.62 -3.78 7.43
N TYR A 75 -1.92 -4.86 8.15
CA TYR A 75 -1.46 -6.20 7.79
C TYR A 75 -2.05 -6.68 6.46
N THR A 76 -3.36 -6.50 6.26
CA THR A 76 -4.07 -6.87 5.04
C THR A 76 -3.70 -5.99 3.86
N LEU A 77 -3.38 -4.71 4.06
CA LEU A 77 -2.78 -3.88 3.01
C LEU A 77 -1.47 -4.52 2.49
N GLY A 78 -0.62 -4.99 3.40
CA GLY A 78 0.60 -5.72 3.06
C GLY A 78 0.33 -7.06 2.35
N GLN A 79 -0.73 -7.78 2.75
CA GLN A 79 -1.15 -9.02 2.08
C GLN A 79 -1.63 -8.76 0.66
N LEU A 80 -2.49 -7.75 0.47
CA LEU A 80 -3.02 -7.35 -0.84
C LEU A 80 -1.91 -6.92 -1.78
N GLY A 81 -0.89 -6.20 -1.31
CA GLY A 81 0.27 -5.84 -2.12
C GLY A 81 1.16 -7.02 -2.52
N SER A 82 1.09 -8.14 -1.81
CA SER A 82 2.02 -9.27 -1.99
C SER A 82 1.53 -10.29 -3.02
N PRO A 83 2.40 -10.72 -3.96
CA PRO A 83 2.09 -11.77 -4.93
C PRO A 83 2.04 -13.17 -4.29
N GLU A 84 2.62 -13.32 -3.09
CA GLU A 84 2.83 -14.64 -2.48
C GLU A 84 1.69 -15.08 -1.57
N ILE A 85 0.82 -14.17 -1.13
CA ILE A 85 -0.29 -14.52 -0.24
C ILE A 85 -1.39 -15.21 -1.03
N PHE A 86 -1.77 -14.65 -2.18
CA PHE A 86 -2.80 -15.21 -3.03
C PHE A 86 -2.20 -16.18 -4.06
N VAL A 87 -2.83 -17.32 -4.32
CA VAL A 87 -2.33 -18.29 -5.33
C VAL A 87 -2.33 -17.69 -6.73
N ASN A 88 -3.31 -16.82 -7.01
CA ASN A 88 -3.50 -16.09 -8.26
C ASN A 88 -2.84 -14.70 -8.26
N GLY A 89 -1.99 -14.39 -7.28
CA GLY A 89 -1.36 -13.08 -7.12
C GLY A 89 -2.25 -12.05 -6.43
N GLY A 90 -1.64 -11.00 -5.86
CA GLY A 90 -2.34 -9.95 -5.11
C GLY A 90 -2.93 -8.83 -5.98
N TRP A 91 -3.15 -7.67 -5.37
CA TRP A 91 -3.75 -6.45 -5.94
C TRP A 91 -3.18 -6.06 -7.31
N TRP A 92 -1.85 -6.13 -7.46
CA TRP A 92 -1.16 -5.76 -8.69
C TRP A 92 -1.23 -6.82 -9.80
N HIS A 93 -1.78 -7.99 -9.52
CA HIS A 93 -1.77 -9.16 -10.40
C HIS A 93 -3.16 -9.54 -10.90
N ASP A 94 -4.21 -8.99 -10.29
CA ASP A 94 -5.59 -9.20 -10.69
C ASP A 94 -6.07 -8.06 -11.61
N SER A 95 -6.38 -8.37 -12.86
CA SER A 95 -6.83 -7.37 -13.82
C SER A 95 -8.23 -6.83 -13.52
N ARG A 96 -9.03 -7.55 -12.74
CA ARG A 96 -10.36 -7.11 -12.32
C ARG A 96 -10.31 -5.85 -11.46
N ILE A 97 -9.27 -5.74 -10.61
CA ILE A 97 -9.05 -4.56 -9.77
C ILE A 97 -8.76 -3.32 -10.62
N LEU A 98 -7.91 -3.45 -11.65
CA LEU A 98 -7.67 -2.34 -12.58
C LEU A 98 -8.92 -2.05 -13.42
N ALA A 99 -9.66 -3.08 -13.83
CA ALA A 99 -10.90 -2.96 -14.59
C ALA A 99 -12.02 -2.26 -13.80
N ALA A 100 -12.03 -2.39 -12.47
CA ALA A 100 -12.98 -1.76 -11.56
C ALA A 100 -12.69 -0.28 -11.30
N THR A 101 -11.61 0.29 -11.86
CA THR A 101 -11.29 1.72 -11.76
C THR A 101 -12.48 2.58 -12.21
N GLY A 102 -12.80 3.62 -11.43
CA GLY A 102 -13.96 4.48 -11.67
C GLY A 102 -15.28 3.75 -11.52
N ASP A 103 -16.15 3.92 -12.50
CA ASP A 103 -17.44 3.23 -12.62
C ASP A 103 -17.33 1.84 -13.29
N GLY A 104 -16.11 1.34 -13.50
CA GLY A 104 -15.81 0.10 -14.22
C GLY A 104 -15.67 0.28 -15.74
N VAL A 105 -14.99 -0.67 -16.39
CA VAL A 105 -14.57 -0.57 -17.80
C VAL A 105 -15.68 -0.15 -18.76
N GLU A 106 -16.88 -0.73 -18.65
CA GLU A 106 -17.98 -0.47 -19.58
C GLU A 106 -18.47 0.98 -19.56
N ARG A 107 -18.33 1.67 -18.41
CA ARG A 107 -18.74 3.07 -18.24
C ARG A 107 -17.57 4.04 -18.42
N GLU A 108 -16.37 3.62 -18.05
CA GLU A 108 -15.18 4.47 -18.11
C GLU A 108 -14.51 4.49 -19.48
N GLU A 109 -14.53 3.40 -20.24
CA GLU A 109 -13.89 3.36 -21.57
C GLU A 109 -14.46 4.40 -22.55
N PRO A 110 -15.79 4.59 -22.68
CA PRO A 110 -16.35 5.64 -23.53
C PRO A 110 -15.98 7.06 -23.09
N ARG A 111 -15.66 7.26 -21.81
CA ARG A 111 -15.20 8.54 -21.23
C ARG A 111 -13.69 8.66 -21.22
N ALA A 112 -12.98 7.66 -21.75
CA ALA A 112 -11.55 7.54 -21.68
C ALA A 112 -10.99 7.67 -20.25
N TRP A 113 -11.66 7.10 -19.24
CA TRP A 113 -11.29 7.21 -17.82
C TRP A 113 -10.98 8.66 -17.40
N GLU A 114 -11.87 9.61 -17.73
CA GLU A 114 -11.70 11.02 -17.35
C GLU A 114 -11.49 11.17 -15.84
N GLY A 115 -10.52 12.01 -15.45
CA GLY A 115 -10.14 12.20 -14.04
C GLY A 115 -9.10 11.21 -13.50
N TRP A 116 -8.86 10.08 -14.18
CA TRP A 116 -7.90 9.05 -13.77
C TRP A 116 -6.53 9.16 -14.43
N TRP A 117 -6.29 10.20 -15.24
CA TRP A 117 -5.01 10.42 -15.89
C TRP A 117 -4.16 11.43 -15.13
N ASN A 118 -2.85 11.28 -15.21
CA ASN A 118 -1.94 12.38 -14.94
C ASN A 118 -1.82 13.24 -16.20
N GLU A 119 -2.67 14.26 -16.31
CA GLU A 119 -2.78 15.06 -17.54
C GLU A 119 -1.47 15.74 -17.97
N LYS A 120 -0.56 16.04 -17.02
CA LYS A 120 0.78 16.55 -17.34
C LYS A 120 1.63 15.49 -18.06
N ILE A 121 1.56 14.24 -17.64
CA ILE A 121 2.27 13.14 -18.30
C ILE A 121 1.60 12.79 -19.63
N VAL A 122 0.27 12.85 -19.73
CA VAL A 122 -0.46 12.72 -21.00
C VAL A 122 -0.01 13.76 -22.02
N GLU A 123 0.19 15.02 -21.61
CA GLU A 123 0.73 16.06 -22.48
C GLU A 123 2.13 15.72 -23.01
N LEU A 124 3.02 15.22 -22.13
CA LEU A 124 4.36 14.77 -22.54
C LEU A 124 4.31 13.59 -23.51
N VAL A 125 3.40 12.63 -23.31
CA VAL A 125 3.17 11.53 -24.26
C VAL A 125 2.74 12.10 -25.62
N ARG A 126 1.78 13.04 -25.65
CA ARG A 126 1.33 13.68 -26.89
C ARG A 126 2.42 14.48 -27.60
N LEU A 127 3.32 15.13 -26.86
CA LEU A 127 4.50 15.78 -27.44
C LEU A 127 5.45 14.75 -28.05
N SER A 128 5.67 13.63 -27.35
CA SER A 128 6.48 12.51 -27.86
C SER A 128 5.90 11.92 -29.14
N MET A 129 4.59 11.72 -29.21
CA MET A 129 3.89 11.21 -30.41
C MET A 129 4.08 12.12 -31.64
N LYS A 130 4.27 13.43 -31.44
CA LYS A 130 4.49 14.41 -32.51
C LYS A 130 5.96 14.47 -32.94
N GLN A 131 6.88 14.04 -32.08
CA GLN A 131 8.30 14.10 -32.30
C GLN A 131 8.74 12.92 -33.19
N ARG A 132 9.05 13.20 -34.46
CA ARG A 132 9.32 12.17 -35.48
C ARG A 132 10.61 11.38 -35.25
N ASP A 133 11.54 11.94 -34.48
CA ASP A 133 12.81 11.33 -34.12
C ASP A 133 12.82 10.72 -32.70
N ALA A 134 11.66 10.67 -32.05
CA ALA A 134 11.49 10.03 -30.75
C ALA A 134 10.79 8.67 -30.86
N LEU A 135 11.26 7.69 -30.08
CA LEU A 135 10.51 6.47 -29.81
C LEU A 135 9.64 6.67 -28.56
N CYS A 136 8.31 6.57 -28.71
CA CYS A 136 7.38 6.71 -27.60
C CYS A 136 7.01 5.33 -27.01
N VAL A 137 7.39 5.10 -25.75
CA VAL A 137 7.28 3.79 -25.10
C VAL A 137 6.44 3.87 -23.83
N LEU A 138 5.45 2.97 -23.71
CA LEU A 138 4.79 2.67 -22.44
C LEU A 138 5.44 1.43 -21.82
N LEU A 139 5.75 1.48 -20.54
CA LEU A 139 6.34 0.37 -19.81
C LEU A 139 5.56 0.13 -18.52
N THR A 140 5.28 -1.13 -18.18
CA THR A 140 4.69 -1.48 -16.89
C THR A 140 5.20 -2.84 -16.43
N GLY A 141 5.26 -3.05 -15.12
CA GLY A 141 5.55 -4.38 -14.59
C GLY A 141 4.33 -5.32 -14.54
N ARG A 142 3.13 -4.85 -14.90
CA ARG A 142 1.92 -5.68 -14.99
C ARG A 142 2.14 -6.85 -15.95
N SER A 143 1.52 -7.99 -15.67
CA SER A 143 1.73 -9.21 -16.46
C SER A 143 1.08 -9.10 -17.84
N GLU A 144 1.80 -9.55 -18.86
CA GLU A 144 1.28 -9.57 -20.23
C GLU A 144 0.00 -10.41 -20.35
N SER A 145 -0.01 -11.62 -19.76
CA SER A 145 -1.11 -12.58 -19.90
C SER A 145 -2.44 -12.12 -19.29
N GLY A 146 -2.43 -11.17 -18.37
CA GLY A 146 -3.65 -10.70 -17.68
C GLY A 146 -4.08 -9.27 -18.05
N PHE A 147 -3.16 -8.44 -18.53
CA PHE A 147 -3.39 -6.99 -18.65
C PHE A 147 -3.28 -6.44 -20.08
N SER A 148 -2.80 -7.22 -21.05
CA SER A 148 -2.55 -6.70 -22.41
C SER A 148 -3.76 -6.02 -23.04
N ASP A 149 -4.92 -6.68 -23.02
CA ASP A 149 -6.13 -6.15 -23.64
C ASP A 149 -6.68 -4.94 -22.88
N LEU A 150 -6.69 -5.00 -21.55
CA LEU A 150 -7.19 -3.92 -20.70
C LEU A 150 -6.33 -2.66 -20.83
N ILE A 151 -5.00 -2.78 -20.74
CA ILE A 151 -4.10 -1.62 -20.89
C ILE A 151 -4.21 -1.03 -22.28
N ARG A 152 -4.32 -1.86 -23.33
CA ARG A 152 -4.55 -1.38 -24.70
C ARG A 152 -5.83 -0.55 -24.79
N ARG A 153 -6.95 -1.05 -24.26
CA ARG A 153 -8.24 -0.33 -24.22
C ARG A 153 -8.11 1.01 -23.50
N ILE A 154 -7.49 1.02 -22.32
CA ILE A 154 -7.27 2.23 -21.51
C ILE A 154 -6.51 3.29 -22.31
N VAL A 155 -5.35 2.97 -22.88
CA VAL A 155 -4.55 3.98 -23.59
C VAL A 155 -5.16 4.40 -24.93
N THR A 156 -5.82 3.46 -25.63
CA THR A 156 -6.49 3.73 -26.91
C THR A 156 -7.68 4.66 -26.72
N SER A 157 -8.46 4.48 -25.64
CA SER A 157 -9.60 5.35 -25.33
C SER A 157 -9.20 6.82 -25.16
N LYS A 158 -8.00 7.08 -24.63
CA LYS A 158 -7.43 8.43 -24.45
C LYS A 158 -6.71 8.96 -25.70
N GLY A 159 -6.69 8.19 -26.80
CA GLY A 159 -6.00 8.53 -28.03
C GLY A 159 -4.48 8.57 -27.90
N LEU A 160 -3.90 7.77 -26.99
CA LEU A 160 -2.45 7.69 -26.79
C LEU A 160 -1.87 6.55 -27.62
N GLU A 161 -1.14 6.91 -28.67
CA GLU A 161 -0.55 5.94 -29.61
C GLU A 161 0.94 5.77 -29.35
N PHE A 162 1.29 4.73 -28.59
CA PHE A 162 2.67 4.35 -28.36
C PHE A 162 3.26 3.60 -29.58
N ASP A 163 4.57 3.69 -29.76
CA ASP A 163 5.30 2.83 -30.70
C ASP A 163 5.50 1.44 -30.12
N LEU A 164 5.67 1.38 -28.81
CA LEU A 164 5.96 0.15 -28.08
C LEU A 164 5.28 0.19 -26.71
N ILE A 165 4.50 -0.85 -26.41
CA ILE A 165 3.93 -1.08 -25.07
C ILE A 165 4.54 -2.36 -24.51
N GLY A 166 5.36 -2.24 -23.46
CA GLY A 166 6.04 -3.34 -22.78
C GLY A 166 5.36 -3.71 -21.46
N LEU A 167 4.80 -4.92 -21.39
CA LEU A 167 4.32 -5.55 -20.16
C LEU A 167 5.32 -6.64 -19.72
N LYS A 168 5.27 -7.07 -18.46
CA LYS A 168 6.14 -8.12 -17.95
C LYS A 168 5.67 -9.48 -18.48
N PRO A 169 6.45 -10.18 -19.33
CA PRO A 169 6.08 -11.49 -19.81
C PRO A 169 6.37 -12.55 -18.73
N ALA A 170 5.70 -13.70 -18.79
CA ALA A 170 6.01 -14.84 -17.93
C ALA A 170 7.43 -15.38 -18.17
N VAL A 171 7.86 -15.33 -19.43
CA VAL A 171 9.20 -15.68 -19.91
C VAL A 171 9.57 -14.66 -20.98
N GLY A 172 10.75 -14.06 -20.87
CA GLY A 172 11.25 -13.08 -21.84
C GLY A 172 11.46 -13.68 -23.24
N PRO A 173 11.57 -12.84 -24.29
CA PRO A 173 11.72 -13.31 -25.67
C PRO A 173 12.92 -14.24 -25.91
N ASN A 174 13.91 -14.27 -25.01
CA ASN A 174 15.06 -15.18 -25.09
C ASN A 174 15.05 -16.24 -23.99
N SER A 175 13.86 -16.62 -23.51
CA SER A 175 13.68 -17.58 -22.42
C SER A 175 14.20 -17.08 -21.06
N GLU A 176 14.32 -15.75 -20.87
CA GLU A 176 14.71 -15.18 -19.57
C GLU A 176 13.57 -15.29 -18.55
N ARG A 177 13.91 -15.58 -17.30
CA ARG A 177 12.97 -15.43 -16.18
C ARG A 177 13.41 -14.23 -15.36
N PHE A 178 12.50 -13.28 -15.19
CA PHE A 178 12.77 -12.10 -14.38
C PHE A 178 12.45 -12.40 -12.94
N ARG A 179 13.39 -12.10 -12.06
CA ARG A 179 13.13 -12.16 -10.63
C ARG A 179 12.11 -11.07 -10.33
N ASN A 180 12.47 -9.79 -10.49
CA ASN A 180 11.60 -8.65 -10.15
C ASN A 180 11.22 -7.81 -11.37
N THR A 181 10.27 -6.90 -11.15
CA THR A 181 9.91 -5.85 -12.10
C THR A 181 11.09 -4.97 -12.50
N MET A 182 11.98 -4.62 -11.56
CA MET A 182 13.16 -3.80 -11.87
C MET A 182 14.08 -4.48 -12.89
N GLU A 183 14.40 -5.76 -12.69
CA GLU A 183 15.23 -6.56 -13.59
C GLU A 183 14.58 -6.68 -14.97
N PHE A 184 13.28 -6.95 -15.03
CA PHE A 184 12.52 -6.91 -16.29
C PHE A 184 12.67 -5.55 -16.99
N LYS A 185 12.36 -4.45 -16.30
CA LYS A 185 12.43 -3.10 -16.86
C LYS A 185 13.85 -2.78 -17.35
N GLN A 186 14.89 -3.13 -16.60
CA GLN A 186 16.29 -2.93 -17.00
C GLN A 186 16.68 -3.73 -18.25
N VAL A 187 16.29 -5.01 -18.33
CA VAL A 187 16.57 -5.84 -19.52
C VAL A 187 15.83 -5.30 -20.74
N PHE A 188 14.58 -4.90 -20.58
CA PHE A 188 13.79 -4.27 -21.64
C PHE A 188 14.40 -2.94 -22.10
N LEU A 189 14.80 -2.06 -21.18
CA LEU A 189 15.48 -0.80 -21.49
C LEU A 189 16.81 -1.06 -22.21
N ALA A 190 17.58 -2.06 -21.78
CA ALA A 190 18.80 -2.48 -22.47
C ALA A 190 18.51 -2.90 -23.93
N ALA A 191 17.47 -3.70 -24.16
CA ALA A 191 17.06 -4.12 -25.49
C ALA A 191 16.69 -2.94 -26.40
N ILE A 192 16.00 -1.93 -25.86
CA ILE A 192 15.65 -0.71 -26.60
C ILE A 192 16.92 0.06 -27.00
N ILE A 193 17.78 0.41 -26.02
CA ILE A 193 18.94 1.28 -26.28
C ILE A 193 20.02 0.61 -27.14
N GLU A 194 20.08 -0.72 -27.14
CA GLU A 194 20.97 -1.51 -28.01
C GLU A 194 20.41 -1.66 -29.44
N THR A 195 19.08 -1.66 -29.59
CA THR A 195 18.43 -1.70 -30.91
C THR A 195 18.50 -0.32 -31.57
N TYR A 196 18.07 0.72 -30.87
CA TYR A 196 18.17 2.12 -31.30
C TYR A 196 19.52 2.72 -30.92
N LYS A 197 20.59 2.10 -31.40
CA LYS A 197 21.98 2.46 -31.06
C LYS A 197 22.38 3.90 -31.43
N GLN A 198 21.64 4.55 -32.34
CA GLN A 198 21.86 5.95 -32.73
C GLN A 198 21.21 6.93 -31.77
N ALA A 199 20.26 6.48 -30.94
CA ALA A 199 19.62 7.33 -29.96
C ALA A 199 20.62 7.77 -28.89
N THR A 200 20.85 9.07 -28.76
CA THR A 200 21.81 9.65 -27.83
C THR A 200 21.16 9.98 -26.49
N GLU A 201 19.83 10.09 -26.43
CA GLU A 201 19.08 10.49 -25.25
C GLU A 201 17.98 9.47 -24.90
N ILE A 202 17.76 9.28 -23.59
CA ILE A 202 16.60 8.57 -23.05
C ILE A 202 16.01 9.35 -21.86
N ARG A 203 14.68 9.53 -21.85
CA ARG A 203 13.93 10.06 -20.71
C ARG A 203 13.03 8.96 -20.15
N VAL A 204 13.10 8.73 -18.84
CA VAL A 204 12.27 7.74 -18.14
C VAL A 204 11.45 8.43 -17.07
N TYR A 205 10.13 8.36 -17.17
CA TYR A 205 9.16 8.88 -16.20
C TYR A 205 8.65 7.73 -15.34
N GLU A 206 8.84 7.83 -14.02
CA GLU A 206 8.47 6.78 -13.05
C GLU A 206 8.14 7.41 -11.69
N ASP A 207 7.10 6.93 -11.03
CA ASP A 207 6.61 7.41 -9.74
C ASP A 207 7.50 6.96 -8.57
N ARG A 208 7.96 5.71 -8.59
CA ARG A 208 8.62 5.06 -7.46
C ARG A 208 10.06 5.54 -7.27
N PRO A 209 10.42 6.13 -6.11
CA PRO A 209 11.79 6.60 -5.82
C PRO A 209 12.86 5.51 -5.93
N LYS A 210 12.53 4.28 -5.49
CA LYS A 210 13.44 3.14 -5.61
C LYS A 210 13.70 2.77 -7.07
N HIS A 211 12.67 2.88 -7.92
CA HIS A 211 12.82 2.58 -9.33
C HIS A 211 13.63 3.64 -10.05
N THR A 212 13.35 4.92 -9.79
CA THR A 212 14.12 6.02 -10.39
C THR A 212 15.59 5.96 -9.99
N ALA A 213 15.90 5.68 -8.72
CA ALA A 213 17.27 5.42 -8.27
C ALA A 213 17.90 4.20 -8.98
N GLY A 214 17.14 3.10 -9.12
CA GLY A 214 17.58 1.90 -9.83
C GLY A 214 17.92 2.15 -11.30
N PHE A 215 17.13 2.95 -12.01
CA PHE A 215 17.39 3.30 -13.42
C PHE A 215 18.60 4.22 -13.57
N ARG A 216 18.77 5.22 -12.69
CA ARG A 216 19.96 6.10 -12.71
C ARG A 216 21.24 5.28 -12.54
N THR A 217 21.26 4.37 -11.56
CA THR A 217 22.40 3.45 -11.36
C THR A 217 22.62 2.58 -12.59
N PHE A 218 21.56 1.97 -13.13
CA PHE A 218 21.64 1.12 -14.32
C PHE A 218 22.26 1.83 -15.53
N PHE A 219 21.80 3.04 -15.88
CA PHE A 219 22.35 3.76 -17.03
C PHE A 219 23.79 4.21 -16.81
N SER A 220 24.15 4.62 -15.59
CA SER A 220 25.53 4.94 -15.23
C SER A 220 26.45 3.73 -15.41
N GLU A 221 26.09 2.58 -14.84
CA GLU A 221 26.85 1.33 -14.99
C GLU A 221 26.90 0.85 -16.43
N TYR A 222 25.79 0.98 -17.17
CA TYR A 222 25.73 0.62 -18.59
C TYR A 222 26.73 1.46 -19.41
N ASN A 223 26.75 2.78 -19.23
CA ASN A 223 27.69 3.66 -19.93
C ASN A 223 29.15 3.37 -19.55
N GLN A 224 29.44 3.12 -18.27
CA GLN A 224 30.79 2.72 -17.82
C GLN A 224 31.24 1.41 -18.48
N ARG A 225 30.35 0.42 -18.58
CA ARG A 225 30.65 -0.84 -19.30
C ARG A 225 30.94 -0.58 -20.77
N GLN A 226 30.13 0.21 -21.47
CA GLN A 226 30.38 0.56 -22.88
C GLN A 226 31.72 1.27 -23.06
N GLN A 227 32.04 2.22 -22.19
CA GLN A 227 33.33 2.92 -22.23
C GLN A 227 34.52 1.97 -22.01
N SER A 228 34.39 1.01 -21.08
CA SER A 228 35.44 0.01 -20.81
C SER A 228 35.72 -0.93 -21.98
N LEU A 229 34.75 -1.09 -22.89
CA LEU A 229 34.90 -1.93 -24.09
C LEU A 229 35.66 -1.21 -25.22
N GLY A 230 35.84 0.12 -25.16
CA GLY A 230 36.56 0.88 -26.17
C GLY A 230 36.02 0.64 -27.58
N SER A 231 36.87 0.18 -28.50
CA SER A 231 36.49 -0.13 -29.89
C SER A 231 35.51 -1.30 -30.03
N ARG A 232 35.29 -2.09 -28.97
CA ARG A 232 34.31 -3.19 -28.92
C ARG A 232 32.94 -2.76 -28.38
N ALA A 233 32.78 -1.48 -28.01
CA ALA A 233 31.50 -0.95 -27.56
C ALA A 233 30.42 -1.13 -28.64
N SER A 234 29.20 -1.46 -28.23
CA SER A 234 28.09 -1.64 -29.17
C SER A 234 27.44 -0.34 -29.59
N ARG A 235 27.59 0.71 -28.77
CA ARG A 235 27.11 2.08 -29.00
C ARG A 235 27.92 3.08 -28.17
N GLY A 236 27.79 4.36 -28.50
CA GLY A 236 28.28 5.45 -27.65
C GLY A 236 27.46 5.58 -26.35
N PRO A 237 27.92 6.41 -25.38
CA PRO A 237 27.17 6.70 -24.16
C PRO A 237 25.75 7.18 -24.45
N ILE A 238 24.82 6.90 -23.54
CA ILE A 238 23.46 7.45 -23.58
C ILE A 238 23.28 8.51 -22.49
N ALA A 239 22.78 9.69 -22.85
CA ALA A 239 22.33 10.70 -21.91
C ALA A 239 20.98 10.26 -21.34
N ALA A 240 20.98 9.77 -20.11
CA ALA A 240 19.77 9.28 -19.44
C ALA A 240 19.24 10.29 -18.42
N GLU A 241 18.04 10.81 -18.67
CA GLU A 241 17.27 11.58 -17.71
C GLU A 241 16.21 10.69 -17.08
N VAL A 242 16.25 10.53 -15.75
CA VAL A 242 15.26 9.75 -15.01
C VAL A 242 14.46 10.71 -14.12
N ILE A 243 13.22 10.95 -14.50
CA ILE A 243 12.30 11.89 -13.89
C ILE A 243 11.43 11.13 -12.89
N GLN A 244 11.54 11.52 -11.61
CA GLN A 244 10.61 11.03 -10.59
C GLN A 244 9.31 11.82 -10.68
N VAL A 245 8.23 11.14 -11.03
CA VAL A 245 6.89 11.72 -11.07
C VAL A 245 6.30 11.66 -9.67
N ALA A 246 5.61 12.72 -9.25
CA ALA A 246 4.87 12.67 -7.98
C ALA A 246 3.75 11.64 -8.09
N GLU A 247 3.70 10.69 -7.15
CA GLU A 247 2.63 9.69 -7.09
C GLU A 247 1.28 10.40 -6.95
N ILE A 248 0.36 10.07 -7.84
CA ILE A 248 -1.05 10.45 -7.74
C ILE A 248 -1.81 9.17 -7.50
N SER A 249 -2.26 8.97 -6.26
CA SER A 249 -3.03 7.79 -5.87
C SER A 249 -4.42 8.14 -5.40
N THR A 250 -5.31 7.20 -5.62
CA THR A 250 -6.72 7.23 -5.20
C THR A 250 -7.12 5.81 -4.80
N ASN A 251 -8.33 5.63 -4.32
CA ASN A 251 -8.89 4.34 -3.94
C ASN A 251 -10.09 4.02 -4.84
N LEU A 252 -10.49 2.74 -4.86
CA LEU A 252 -11.77 2.37 -5.44
C LEU A 252 -12.91 2.89 -4.54
N ASP A 253 -14.12 2.92 -5.09
CA ASP A 253 -15.32 3.04 -4.27
C ASP A 253 -15.29 1.92 -3.20
N PRO A 254 -15.59 2.22 -1.92
CA PRO A 254 -15.48 1.24 -0.86
C PRO A 254 -16.26 -0.06 -1.07
N VAL A 255 -17.44 0.00 -1.69
CA VAL A 255 -18.26 -1.18 -1.93
C VAL A 255 -17.64 -2.01 -3.07
N VAL A 256 -17.25 -1.33 -4.15
CA VAL A 256 -16.55 -1.96 -5.28
C VAL A 256 -15.25 -2.61 -4.81
N GLU A 257 -14.47 -1.93 -3.98
CA GLU A 257 -13.21 -2.45 -3.46
C GLU A 257 -13.39 -3.74 -2.67
N VAL A 258 -14.36 -3.76 -1.75
CA VAL A 258 -14.66 -4.96 -0.96
C VAL A 258 -15.15 -6.09 -1.85
N ALA A 259 -15.96 -5.79 -2.87
CA ALA A 259 -16.42 -6.80 -3.83
C ALA A 259 -15.25 -7.40 -4.62
N GLU A 260 -14.33 -6.58 -5.13
CA GLU A 260 -13.16 -7.07 -5.88
C GLU A 260 -12.19 -7.87 -5.00
N VAL A 261 -11.97 -7.44 -3.76
CA VAL A 261 -11.17 -8.22 -2.79
C VAL A 261 -11.86 -9.54 -2.43
N GLN A 262 -13.19 -9.56 -2.32
CA GLN A 262 -13.94 -10.80 -2.12
C GLN A 262 -13.81 -11.73 -3.34
N HIS A 263 -13.86 -11.19 -4.56
CA HIS A 263 -13.61 -11.94 -5.79
C HIS A 263 -12.18 -12.48 -5.88
N LEU A 264 -11.18 -11.74 -5.37
CA LEU A 264 -9.80 -12.19 -5.23
C LEU A 264 -9.71 -13.39 -4.27
N VAL A 265 -10.31 -13.28 -3.09
CA VAL A 265 -10.38 -14.36 -2.08
C VAL A 265 -11.11 -15.59 -2.61
N ASN A 266 -12.23 -15.41 -3.30
CA ASN A 266 -13.00 -16.52 -3.87
C ASN A 266 -12.20 -17.28 -4.95
N SER A 267 -11.51 -16.56 -5.82
CA SER A 267 -10.63 -17.16 -6.84
C SER A 267 -9.48 -17.96 -6.22
N HIS A 268 -8.83 -17.38 -5.21
CA HIS A 268 -7.83 -18.08 -4.40
C HIS A 268 -8.39 -19.39 -3.84
N ASN A 269 -9.54 -19.33 -3.16
CA ASN A 269 -10.14 -20.47 -2.48
C ASN A 269 -10.57 -21.58 -3.46
N ALA A 270 -11.06 -21.22 -4.64
CA ALA A 270 -11.39 -22.18 -5.68
C ALA A 270 -10.16 -22.98 -6.12
N ILE A 271 -9.02 -22.31 -6.32
CA ILE A 271 -7.75 -22.98 -6.71
C ILE A 271 -7.21 -23.83 -5.56
N VAL A 272 -7.26 -23.35 -4.32
CA VAL A 272 -6.82 -24.11 -3.13
C VAL A 272 -7.66 -25.38 -2.98
N SER A 273 -8.99 -25.29 -3.15
CA SER A 273 -9.90 -26.44 -3.00
C SER A 273 -9.68 -27.51 -4.07
N GLN A 274 -9.23 -27.14 -5.27
CA GLN A 274 -8.92 -28.09 -6.35
C GLN A 274 -7.58 -28.81 -6.16
N ARG A 275 -6.67 -28.27 -5.34
CA ARG A 275 -5.37 -28.90 -5.08
C ARG A 275 -5.51 -29.93 -3.94
N SER A 276 -5.61 -31.21 -4.28
CA SER A 276 -5.69 -32.31 -3.31
C SER A 276 -4.63 -32.23 -2.21
N HIS A 277 -5.07 -32.09 -0.94
CA HIS A 277 -4.47 -32.53 0.34
C HIS A 277 -2.93 -32.43 0.55
N GLY A 278 -2.22 -31.55 -0.17
CA GLY A 278 -0.77 -31.37 0.00
C GLY A 278 -0.26 -29.93 -0.17
N GLY A 279 -1.15 -28.98 -0.48
CA GLY A 279 -0.83 -27.57 -0.62
C GLY A 279 -0.85 -26.86 0.74
N ARG A 280 0.30 -26.32 1.16
CA ARG A 280 0.53 -25.58 2.42
C ARG A 280 -0.24 -24.25 2.59
N ARG A 281 -1.20 -23.94 1.71
CA ARG A 281 -1.93 -22.66 1.73
C ARG A 281 -3.38 -22.90 2.12
N ASP A 282 -3.78 -22.26 3.20
CA ASP A 282 -5.12 -22.35 3.75
C ASP A 282 -6.11 -21.53 2.93
N ARG A 283 -7.38 -21.92 2.96
CA ARG A 283 -8.47 -21.06 2.46
C ARG A 283 -8.49 -19.77 3.26
N LEU A 284 -8.90 -18.68 2.63
CA LEU A 284 -8.96 -17.35 3.21
C LEU A 284 -10.41 -16.86 3.31
N MET A 285 -10.67 -15.95 4.24
CA MET A 285 -11.95 -15.24 4.36
C MET A 285 -11.73 -13.78 4.75
N ILE A 286 -12.69 -12.94 4.41
CA ILE A 286 -12.74 -11.56 4.91
C ILE A 286 -13.43 -11.59 6.27
N LYS A 287 -12.76 -11.11 7.31
CA LYS A 287 -13.32 -10.88 8.64
C LYS A 287 -13.52 -9.39 8.89
N LYS A 288 -14.60 -9.06 9.58
CA LYS A 288 -14.94 -7.71 10.04
C LYS A 288 -14.54 -7.58 11.50
N THR A 289 -13.87 -6.49 11.86
CA THR A 289 -13.64 -6.10 13.25
C THR A 289 -14.39 -4.80 13.51
N VAL A 290 -15.41 -4.85 14.36
CA VAL A 290 -16.11 -3.66 14.86
C VAL A 290 -15.34 -3.11 16.06
N PHE A 291 -14.89 -1.86 15.98
CA PHE A 291 -14.26 -1.18 17.11
C PHE A 291 -15.29 -0.62 18.07
N PHE A 292 -16.34 0.01 17.53
CA PHE A 292 -17.41 0.59 18.32
C PHE A 292 -18.64 0.88 17.45
N THR A 293 -19.77 1.07 18.11
CA THR A 293 -21.02 1.56 17.52
C THR A 293 -21.30 2.95 18.09
N SER A 294 -21.72 3.88 17.23
CA SER A 294 -21.92 5.28 17.60
C SER A 294 -22.95 5.97 16.71
N TYR A 295 -23.47 7.09 17.17
CA TYR A 295 -24.12 8.06 16.30
C TYR A 295 -23.05 8.82 15.53
N MET A 296 -22.92 8.52 14.24
CA MET A 296 -21.93 9.11 13.33
C MET A 296 -22.34 10.53 12.95
N ILE A 297 -21.40 11.46 13.00
CA ILE A 297 -21.61 12.88 12.70
C ILE A 297 -21.07 13.16 11.30
N GLU A 298 -21.84 13.89 10.50
CA GLU A 298 -21.46 14.26 9.14
C GLU A 298 -20.28 15.28 9.11
N PRO A 299 -19.49 15.32 8.03
CA PRO A 299 -18.33 16.22 7.93
C PRO A 299 -18.65 17.72 8.11
N GLU A 300 -19.84 18.17 7.69
CA GLU A 300 -20.29 19.55 7.84
C GLU A 300 -20.44 19.93 9.32
N ASP A 301 -21.08 19.08 10.11
CA ASP A 301 -21.29 19.30 11.53
C ASP A 301 -20.00 19.08 12.34
N THR A 302 -19.13 18.15 11.89
CA THR A 302 -17.78 17.98 12.43
C THR A 302 -17.01 19.31 12.41
N LYS A 303 -17.03 20.04 11.29
CA LYS A 303 -16.35 21.35 11.17
C LYS A 303 -16.93 22.40 12.13
N ARG A 304 -18.25 22.44 12.28
CA ARG A 304 -18.95 23.37 13.18
C ARG A 304 -18.60 23.07 14.64
N LEU A 305 -18.55 21.80 15.02
CA LEU A 305 -18.16 21.33 16.35
C LEU A 305 -16.71 21.70 16.69
N LEU A 306 -15.79 21.51 15.75
CA LEU A 306 -14.38 21.88 15.94
C LEU A 306 -14.21 23.39 16.17
N GLY A 307 -15.10 24.22 15.62
CA GLY A 307 -15.14 25.66 15.88
C GLY A 307 -15.52 26.06 17.32
N LEU A 308 -16.01 25.12 18.13
CA LEU A 308 -16.34 25.34 19.54
C LEU A 308 -15.14 25.14 20.48
N VAL A 309 -14.06 24.53 19.98
CA VAL A 309 -12.88 24.19 20.78
C VAL A 309 -12.08 25.45 21.11
N SER A 310 -11.86 25.67 22.40
CA SER A 310 -10.89 26.64 22.92
C SER A 310 -9.62 25.91 23.37
N ILE A 311 -8.70 25.65 22.42
CA ILE A 311 -7.37 25.10 22.74
C ILE A 311 -6.45 26.24 23.20
N PRO A 312 -5.71 26.08 24.32
CA PRO A 312 -4.68 27.03 24.72
C PRO A 312 -3.58 27.19 23.64
N ASN A 313 -3.26 28.43 23.28
CA ASN A 313 -2.24 28.77 22.26
C ASN A 313 -0.83 28.25 22.56
N SER A 314 -0.57 27.75 23.76
CA SER A 314 0.72 27.18 24.19
C SER A 314 0.92 25.73 23.78
N LEU A 315 -0.11 25.04 23.27
CA LEU A 315 -0.02 23.64 22.87
C LEU A 315 0.34 23.52 21.37
N PRO A 316 1.38 22.74 21.02
CA PRO A 316 1.67 22.45 19.61
C PRO A 316 0.58 21.59 18.98
N ASP A 317 0.12 21.95 17.78
CA ASP A 317 -0.88 21.19 17.02
C ASP A 317 -0.48 19.71 16.81
N ALA A 318 0.83 19.43 16.70
CA ALA A 318 1.36 18.07 16.53
C ALA A 318 1.09 17.13 17.72
N GLU A 319 0.75 17.68 18.90
CA GLU A 319 0.38 16.90 20.08
C GLU A 319 -1.12 16.67 20.20
N LEU A 320 -1.94 17.30 19.34
CA LEU A 320 -3.39 17.27 19.42
C LEU A 320 -3.98 16.48 18.25
N LYS A 321 -4.90 15.58 18.57
CA LYS A 321 -5.74 14.89 17.61
C LYS A 321 -7.13 15.51 17.67
N LEU A 322 -7.55 16.17 16.60
CA LEU A 322 -8.93 16.60 16.42
C LEU A 322 -9.80 15.37 16.14
N HIS A 323 -10.93 15.30 16.83
CA HIS A 323 -11.85 14.17 16.83
C HIS A 323 -13.21 14.81 17.01
N ALA A 324 -14.18 14.73 16.10
CA ALA A 324 -15.49 15.40 16.27
C ALA A 324 -16.58 14.74 15.41
N ASN A 325 -16.46 13.42 15.26
CA ASN A 325 -17.12 12.65 14.21
C ASN A 325 -18.14 11.64 14.74
N GLN A 326 -18.33 11.54 16.06
CA GLN A 326 -19.17 10.51 16.67
C GLN A 326 -19.63 10.83 18.10
N ILE A 327 -20.84 10.36 18.46
CA ILE A 327 -21.32 10.23 19.85
C ILE A 327 -21.36 8.73 20.17
N MET A 328 -20.59 8.29 21.16
CA MET A 328 -20.38 6.86 21.45
C MET A 328 -21.65 6.19 22.02
N ILE A 329 -22.10 5.10 21.39
CA ILE A 329 -23.14 4.22 21.95
C ILE A 329 -22.45 3.19 22.84
N CYS A 330 -21.56 2.37 22.27
CA CYS A 330 -20.76 1.39 23.00
C CYS A 330 -19.40 1.12 22.34
N PRO A 331 -18.31 0.89 23.09
CA PRO A 331 -16.94 0.71 22.60
C PRO A 331 -16.66 -0.73 22.12
N ARG A 332 -17.64 -1.35 21.47
CA ARG A 332 -17.67 -2.77 21.06
C ARG A 332 -18.81 -3.00 20.06
N PRO A 333 -18.89 -4.17 19.38
CA PRO A 333 -20.11 -4.57 18.67
C PRO A 333 -21.34 -4.40 19.55
N CYS A 334 -22.33 -3.66 19.03
CA CYS A 334 -23.53 -3.34 19.77
C CYS A 334 -24.39 -4.59 19.98
N PRO A 335 -24.83 -4.90 21.22
CA PRO A 335 -25.80 -5.96 21.44
C PRO A 335 -27.09 -5.66 20.67
N LYS A 336 -27.70 -6.70 20.09
CA LYS A 336 -28.93 -6.56 19.30
C LYS A 336 -30.04 -5.80 20.05
N SER A 337 -30.21 -6.03 21.35
CA SER A 337 -31.21 -5.33 22.17
C SER A 337 -30.98 -3.81 22.25
N VAL A 338 -29.71 -3.38 22.31
CA VAL A 338 -29.35 -1.95 22.33
C VAL A 338 -29.50 -1.36 20.94
N LEU A 339 -29.10 -2.11 19.90
CA LEU A 339 -29.25 -1.69 18.52
C LEU A 339 -30.73 -1.48 18.15
N ASP A 340 -31.61 -2.40 18.55
CA ASP A 340 -33.05 -2.29 18.35
C ASP A 340 -33.65 -1.10 19.13
N GLU A 341 -33.13 -0.80 20.33
CA GLU A 341 -33.55 0.36 21.15
C GLU A 341 -33.27 1.70 20.45
N VAL A 342 -32.12 1.82 19.77
CA VAL A 342 -31.72 3.05 19.05
C VAL A 342 -32.28 3.11 17.62
N GLY A 343 -33.13 2.15 17.22
CA GLY A 343 -33.81 2.13 15.93
C GLY A 343 -33.05 1.38 14.82
N GLY A 344 -31.96 0.69 15.14
CA GLY A 344 -31.16 -0.07 14.19
C GLY A 344 -30.01 0.71 13.56
N MET A 345 -29.25 0.02 12.70
CA MET A 345 -28.24 0.66 11.85
C MET A 345 -28.91 1.68 10.92
N ASN A 346 -28.21 2.77 10.62
CA ASN A 346 -28.68 3.87 9.80
C ASN A 346 -29.86 4.68 10.38
N ALA A 347 -30.31 4.38 11.61
CA ALA A 347 -31.29 5.20 12.31
C ALA A 347 -30.75 6.61 12.52
N LYS A 348 -31.57 7.61 12.22
CA LYS A 348 -31.20 9.02 12.35
C LYS A 348 -31.62 9.59 13.69
N MET A 349 -30.78 10.47 14.24
CA MET A 349 -31.07 11.16 15.49
C MET A 349 -30.49 12.57 15.47
N GLN A 350 -31.26 13.52 16.03
CA GLN A 350 -30.84 14.92 16.15
C GLN A 350 -30.33 15.21 17.57
N TRP A 351 -29.26 16.01 17.65
CA TRP A 351 -28.64 16.39 18.91
C TRP A 351 -28.42 17.89 18.96
N ARG A 352 -28.70 18.51 20.10
CA ARG A 352 -28.38 19.92 20.36
C ARG A 352 -27.10 20.02 21.16
N VAL A 353 -26.18 20.89 20.73
CA VAL A 353 -24.98 21.22 21.52
C VAL A 353 -25.35 22.18 22.65
N THR A 354 -25.03 21.82 23.89
CA THR A 354 -25.45 22.58 25.08
C THR A 354 -24.30 23.16 25.91
N ALA A 355 -23.16 22.48 25.98
CA ALA A 355 -22.01 22.93 26.75
C ALA A 355 -20.69 22.43 26.15
N THR A 356 -19.57 23.04 26.51
CA THR A 356 -18.21 22.57 26.24
C THR A 356 -17.48 22.34 27.55
N GLY A 357 -16.53 21.41 27.56
CA GLY A 357 -15.75 21.12 28.76
C GLY A 357 -14.36 20.60 28.41
N CYS A 358 -13.48 20.61 29.41
CA CYS A 358 -12.10 20.17 29.29
C CYS A 358 -11.73 19.26 30.46
N PHE A 359 -11.05 18.15 30.18
CA PHE A 359 -10.45 17.28 31.18
C PHE A 359 -8.93 17.47 31.20
N GLU A 360 -8.40 18.02 32.30
CA GLU A 360 -6.96 18.12 32.58
C GLU A 360 -6.11 18.70 31.42
N ASN A 361 -6.66 19.61 30.61
CA ASN A 361 -6.02 20.14 29.39
C ASN A 361 -5.51 19.05 28.45
N SER A 362 -6.21 17.92 28.43
CA SER A 362 -5.85 16.73 27.68
C SER A 362 -6.97 16.24 26.78
N ILE A 363 -8.24 16.55 27.11
CA ILE A 363 -9.41 16.20 26.32
C ILE A 363 -10.39 17.36 26.33
N TRP A 364 -10.87 17.76 25.17
CA TRP A 364 -11.91 18.75 24.99
C TRP A 364 -13.15 18.07 24.42
N ALA A 365 -14.33 18.40 24.95
CA ALA A 365 -15.58 17.79 24.54
C ALA A 365 -16.73 18.80 24.48
N ALA A 366 -17.73 18.51 23.65
CA ALA A 366 -19.02 19.18 23.62
C ALA A 366 -20.09 18.23 24.21
N ARG A 367 -20.84 18.70 25.19
CA ARG A 367 -22.04 18.02 25.68
C ARG A 367 -23.18 18.26 24.71
N VAL A 368 -23.94 17.21 24.46
CA VAL A 368 -25.10 17.24 23.57
C VAL A 368 -26.34 16.63 24.22
N GLU A 369 -27.52 17.01 23.75
CA GLU A 369 -28.81 16.54 24.24
C GLU A 369 -29.73 16.14 23.08
N PRO A 370 -30.57 15.11 23.25
CA PRO A 370 -31.45 14.63 22.18
C PRO A 370 -32.49 15.67 21.78
N VAL A 371 -32.84 15.71 20.49
CA VAL A 371 -33.94 16.51 19.96
C VAL A 371 -34.91 15.60 19.22
N PRO A 372 -36.20 15.52 19.63
CA PRO A 372 -36.80 16.15 20.81
C PRO A 372 -36.27 15.58 22.14
N ALA A 373 -36.44 16.30 23.25
CA ALA A 373 -35.88 15.92 24.55
C ALA A 373 -36.38 14.56 25.10
N ASN A 374 -37.51 14.07 24.59
CA ASN A 374 -38.08 12.77 24.91
C ASN A 374 -37.69 11.66 23.91
N ALA A 375 -36.82 11.95 22.94
CA ALA A 375 -36.34 10.93 22.02
C ALA A 375 -35.59 9.84 22.79
N LYS A 376 -35.85 8.58 22.43
CA LYS A 376 -35.16 7.44 23.01
C LYS A 376 -33.76 7.36 22.42
N TYR A 377 -32.78 7.12 23.28
CA TYR A 377 -31.39 6.95 22.89
C TYR A 377 -30.66 6.07 23.91
N HIS A 378 -29.56 5.47 23.45
CA HIS A 378 -28.65 4.71 24.30
C HIS A 378 -27.24 5.29 24.25
N ILE A 379 -26.59 5.39 25.42
CA ILE A 379 -25.17 5.68 25.60
C ILE A 379 -24.69 4.93 26.85
N GLU A 380 -23.45 4.41 26.85
CA GLU A 380 -22.87 3.80 28.05
C GLU A 380 -22.38 4.83 29.09
N ASN A 381 -22.11 6.07 28.66
CA ASN A 381 -21.67 7.15 29.55
C ASN A 381 -22.87 7.87 30.21
N PRO A 382 -22.70 8.50 31.40
CA PRO A 382 -23.79 9.19 32.08
C PRO A 382 -24.40 10.38 31.31
N ILE A 383 -23.59 11.03 30.46
CA ILE A 383 -24.00 12.17 29.65
C ILE A 383 -23.56 11.96 28.19
N PRO A 384 -24.37 12.38 27.20
CA PRO A 384 -23.96 12.32 25.81
C PRO A 384 -22.97 13.44 25.52
N PHE A 385 -21.83 13.09 24.93
CA PHE A 385 -20.83 14.07 24.53
C PHE A 385 -20.12 13.65 23.24
N VAL A 386 -19.60 14.66 22.56
CA VAL A 386 -18.68 14.54 21.43
C VAL A 386 -17.31 14.96 21.94
N ILE A 387 -16.32 14.06 21.91
CA ILE A 387 -14.92 14.48 22.05
C ILE A 387 -14.63 15.36 20.83
N LEU A 388 -13.98 16.51 21.02
CA LEU A 388 -13.61 17.50 20.00
C LEU A 388 -12.10 17.49 19.70
N ALA A 389 -11.29 17.31 20.74
CA ALA A 389 -9.85 17.19 20.63
C ALA A 389 -9.31 16.32 21.76
N ILE A 390 -8.23 15.58 21.49
CA ILE A 390 -7.52 14.75 22.46
C ILE A 390 -6.02 14.90 22.30
N ARG A 391 -5.31 15.08 23.41
CA ARG A 391 -3.85 15.13 23.45
C ARG A 391 -3.29 13.72 23.27
N ARG A 392 -2.18 13.60 22.54
CA ARG A 392 -1.46 12.33 22.36
C ARG A 392 -1.14 11.71 23.73
N GLY A 393 -1.53 10.44 23.90
CA GLY A 393 -1.34 9.68 25.14
C GLY A 393 -2.50 9.78 26.15
N ALA A 394 -3.44 10.71 25.96
CA ALA A 394 -4.67 10.73 26.74
C ALA A 394 -5.62 9.60 26.30
N ARG A 395 -6.48 9.13 27.21
CA ARG A 395 -7.44 8.06 26.92
C ARG A 395 -8.82 8.65 26.65
N PRO A 396 -9.49 8.32 25.53
CA PRO A 396 -10.82 8.84 25.24
C PRO A 396 -11.86 8.62 26.35
N THR A 397 -11.73 7.53 27.11
CA THR A 397 -12.61 7.20 28.23
C THR A 397 -12.58 8.21 29.36
N ASP A 398 -11.48 8.97 29.52
CA ASP A 398 -11.38 10.00 30.56
C ASP A 398 -12.29 11.21 30.27
N ALA A 399 -12.82 11.36 29.05
CA ALA A 399 -13.80 12.40 28.70
C ALA A 399 -15.08 12.33 29.55
N ALA A 400 -15.47 11.14 30.00
CA ALA A 400 -16.63 10.94 30.88
C ALA A 400 -16.44 11.55 32.29
N ARG A 401 -15.20 11.96 32.64
CA ARG A 401 -14.85 12.53 33.94
C ARG A 401 -14.86 14.06 33.96
N ILE A 402 -15.24 14.73 32.87
CA ILE A 402 -15.40 16.19 32.82
C ILE A 402 -16.53 16.59 33.78
N GLN A 403 -16.19 17.44 34.74
CA GLN A 403 -17.14 17.99 35.72
C GLN A 403 -17.52 19.43 35.38
N ASP A 404 -16.54 20.22 34.93
CA ASP A 404 -16.71 21.64 34.60
C ASP A 404 -17.19 21.80 33.16
N TRP A 405 -18.50 21.94 33.01
CA TRP A 405 -19.16 22.18 31.72
C TRP A 405 -19.59 23.65 31.60
N GLU A 406 -19.02 24.35 30.63
CA GLU A 406 -19.35 25.73 30.31
C GLU A 406 -20.50 25.76 29.27
N PRO A 407 -21.64 26.39 29.57
CA PRO A 407 -22.75 26.49 28.63
C PRO A 407 -22.33 27.17 27.33
N VAL A 408 -22.72 26.58 26.19
CA VAL A 408 -22.51 27.21 24.89
C VAL A 408 -23.51 28.35 24.71
N PRO A 409 -23.07 29.57 24.36
CA PRO A 409 -23.98 30.69 24.09
C PRO A 409 -25.03 30.35 23.03
N PRO A 410 -26.26 30.90 23.11
CA PRO A 410 -27.35 30.56 22.18
C PRO A 410 -26.99 30.71 20.70
N GLU A 411 -26.13 31.66 20.35
CA GLU A 411 -25.66 31.93 19.00
C GLU A 411 -24.65 30.89 18.47
N LYS A 412 -24.02 30.13 19.36
CA LYS A 412 -23.10 29.03 19.03
C LYS A 412 -23.71 27.65 19.26
N SER A 413 -24.89 27.58 19.90
CA SER A 413 -25.65 26.35 20.05
C SER A 413 -26.36 26.01 18.75
N PHE A 414 -26.26 24.75 18.32
CA PHE A 414 -26.93 24.28 17.11
C PHE A 414 -27.37 22.83 17.23
N ILE A 415 -28.25 22.44 16.32
CA ILE A 415 -28.67 21.05 16.12
C ILE A 415 -27.78 20.44 15.04
N LEU A 416 -27.33 19.22 15.30
CA LEU A 416 -26.61 18.36 14.37
C LEU A 416 -27.39 17.07 14.14
N ASP A 417 -27.25 16.53 12.94
CA ASP A 417 -27.85 15.25 12.57
C ASP A 417 -26.80 14.14 12.71
N THR A 418 -27.26 12.98 13.16
CA THR A 418 -26.41 11.79 13.27
C THR A 418 -27.11 10.56 12.73
N THR A 419 -26.29 9.57 12.39
CA THR A 419 -26.74 8.27 11.87
C THR A 419 -26.08 7.15 12.68
N VAL A 420 -26.85 6.19 13.19
CA VAL A 420 -26.30 5.03 13.90
C VAL A 420 -25.40 4.23 12.95
N GLY A 421 -24.13 4.08 13.31
CA GLY A 421 -23.11 3.45 12.49
C GLY A 421 -22.06 2.73 13.31
N GLU A 422 -21.25 1.92 12.64
CA GLU A 422 -20.14 1.20 13.24
C GLU A 422 -18.81 1.69 12.67
N LYS A 423 -17.81 1.81 13.55
CA LYS A 423 -16.43 1.90 13.12
C LYS A 423 -15.88 0.51 12.90
N VAL A 424 -15.60 0.17 11.64
CA VAL A 424 -15.19 -1.17 11.24
C VAL A 424 -13.84 -1.15 10.54
N MET A 425 -13.15 -2.28 10.58
CA MET A 425 -11.97 -2.55 9.76
C MET A 425 -11.98 -4.00 9.32
N LEU A 426 -11.71 -4.21 8.05
CA LEU A 426 -11.69 -5.50 7.39
C LEU A 426 -10.29 -6.10 7.41
N ARG A 427 -10.25 -7.43 7.44
CA ARG A 427 -9.02 -8.23 7.46
C ARG A 427 -9.19 -9.46 6.60
N ILE A 428 -8.10 -9.96 6.05
CA ILE A 428 -8.05 -11.24 5.35
C ILE A 428 -7.30 -12.24 6.23
N GLU A 429 -7.99 -13.27 6.67
CA GLU A 429 -7.47 -14.30 7.58
C GLU A 429 -7.74 -15.71 7.01
N PRO A 430 -7.01 -16.75 7.46
CA PRO A 430 -7.38 -18.12 7.19
C PRO A 430 -8.83 -18.43 7.61
N GLU A 431 -9.50 -19.28 6.85
CA GLU A 431 -10.85 -19.74 7.15
C GLU A 431 -10.80 -20.73 8.33
N ASP A 432 -11.23 -20.26 9.51
CA ASP A 432 -11.35 -21.09 10.72
C ASP A 432 -12.77 -21.67 10.80
N TRP A 433 -12.91 -22.96 10.53
CA TRP A 433 -14.19 -23.68 10.56
C TRP A 433 -14.83 -23.83 11.95
N ASN A 434 -14.09 -23.46 13.01
CA ASN A 434 -14.52 -23.58 14.40
C ASN A 434 -15.02 -22.25 15.01
N GLU A 435 -14.97 -21.14 14.27
CA GLU A 435 -15.47 -19.85 14.76
C GLU A 435 -16.87 -19.58 14.20
N ASP A 436 -17.89 -19.75 15.03
CA ASP A 436 -19.27 -19.33 14.75
C ASP A 436 -19.33 -17.81 14.64
N GLY A 437 -19.05 -17.24 13.45
CA GLY A 437 -19.57 -15.99 12.87
C GLY A 437 -19.66 -14.70 13.71
N HIS A 438 -19.21 -14.69 14.96
CA HIS A 438 -19.38 -13.61 15.91
C HIS A 438 -18.11 -12.76 15.95
N ASP A 439 -18.32 -11.45 15.77
CA ASP A 439 -17.33 -10.38 15.74
C ASP A 439 -16.28 -10.48 16.87
N ASN A 440 -15.23 -11.27 16.64
CA ASN A 440 -14.14 -11.41 17.60
C ASN A 440 -13.25 -10.16 17.58
N LEU A 441 -13.34 -9.43 18.69
CA LEU A 441 -12.67 -8.15 18.99
C LEU A 441 -11.14 -8.19 19.04
N VAL A 442 -10.49 -9.34 18.83
CA VAL A 442 -9.05 -9.48 19.06
C VAL A 442 -8.43 -10.38 18.01
N ALA A 443 -7.42 -9.85 17.29
CA ALA A 443 -6.54 -10.67 16.46
C ALA A 443 -6.02 -11.83 17.31
N SER A 444 -6.29 -13.07 16.89
CA SER A 444 -5.78 -14.28 17.53
C SER A 444 -4.32 -14.08 17.89
N ARG A 445 -4.04 -13.93 19.19
CA ARG A 445 -2.70 -13.77 19.72
C ARG A 445 -1.94 -15.03 19.33
N HIS A 446 -1.16 -14.95 18.26
CA HIS A 446 -0.15 -15.95 17.98
C HIS A 446 0.70 -16.07 19.25
N SER A 447 0.58 -17.23 19.90
CA SER A 447 1.30 -17.58 21.10
C SER A 447 2.80 -17.43 20.83
N LYS A 448 3.36 -16.28 21.22
CA LYS A 448 4.81 -16.09 21.25
C LYS A 448 5.33 -17.06 22.30
N ARG A 449 5.89 -18.18 21.84
CA ARG A 449 6.76 -19.03 22.65
C ARG A 449 7.77 -18.13 23.36
N LYS A 450 7.76 -18.20 24.68
CA LYS A 450 8.65 -17.46 25.57
C LYS A 450 10.07 -17.95 25.31
N HIS A 451 10.84 -17.23 24.51
CA HIS A 451 12.29 -17.43 24.44
C HIS A 451 12.89 -16.89 25.74
N ALA A 452 13.31 -17.80 26.62
CA ALA A 452 14.19 -17.47 27.73
C ALA A 452 15.56 -17.13 27.13
N ALA A 453 15.95 -15.86 27.22
CA ALA A 453 17.33 -15.43 27.07
C ALA A 453 17.82 -15.05 28.46
N ASP A 454 18.73 -15.84 29.01
CA ASP A 454 19.52 -15.47 30.18
C ASP A 454 20.98 -15.75 29.82
N ASP A 455 21.77 -14.69 29.70
CA ASP A 455 23.19 -14.72 30.06
C ASP A 455 23.68 -13.30 30.36
N GLY A 456 24.39 -13.14 31.48
CA GLY A 456 25.16 -11.92 31.74
C GLY A 456 25.37 -11.43 33.19
N GLY A 457 25.92 -12.25 34.08
CA GLY A 457 27.13 -11.84 34.83
C GLY A 457 27.07 -11.22 36.26
N ARG A 458 27.55 -12.03 37.22
CA ARG A 458 28.56 -11.76 38.29
C ARG A 458 28.17 -11.15 39.68
N SER A 459 28.33 -12.05 40.67
CA SER A 459 29.11 -11.94 41.94
C SER A 459 28.43 -11.43 43.22
N ARG A 460 28.28 -12.34 44.22
CA ARG A 460 28.93 -12.27 45.56
C ARG A 460 28.52 -13.45 46.49
N ASN A 461 29.53 -14.18 46.94
CA ASN A 461 29.83 -14.76 48.27
C ASN A 461 28.76 -15.03 49.36
N PHE A 462 29.08 -16.08 50.15
CA PHE A 462 28.54 -16.56 51.45
C PHE A 462 27.19 -17.28 51.38
N GLY A 463 26.93 -18.43 51.99
CA GLY A 463 27.60 -19.18 53.06
C GLY A 463 26.50 -19.81 53.94
N HIS A 464 26.55 -21.13 54.13
CA HIS A 464 25.90 -21.96 55.17
C HIS A 464 24.54 -21.57 55.81
N GLY A 465 23.61 -22.54 55.89
CA GLY A 465 22.61 -22.52 56.97
C GLY A 465 21.40 -23.43 56.81
N HIS A 466 21.55 -24.69 57.20
CA HIS A 466 20.61 -25.55 57.95
C HIS A 466 19.07 -25.46 57.82
N ASN A 467 18.51 -26.68 57.68
CA ASN A 467 17.31 -27.24 58.34
C ASN A 467 15.92 -26.72 57.89
N ALA A 468 14.83 -27.48 57.93
CA ALA A 468 14.52 -28.91 58.05
C ALA A 468 12.97 -29.02 57.96
N ARG A 469 12.48 -30.26 57.92
CA ARG A 469 11.07 -30.73 57.93
C ARG A 469 10.52 -30.94 56.52
N GLY A 470 10.22 -32.15 56.06
CA GLY A 470 10.11 -33.45 56.71
C GLY A 470 8.88 -34.16 56.15
N ASN A 471 9.04 -35.35 55.59
CA ASN A 471 8.27 -36.54 56.02
C ASN A 471 8.62 -37.79 55.19
N TYR A 472 8.92 -38.84 55.95
CA TYR A 472 8.49 -40.23 55.83
C TYR A 472 8.94 -41.10 54.64
N HIS A 473 9.83 -42.05 55.00
CA HIS A 473 9.73 -43.52 54.85
C HIS A 473 9.18 -44.09 53.53
N GLY A 474 9.81 -45.06 52.86
CA GLY A 474 10.96 -45.89 53.18
C GLY A 474 11.05 -47.10 52.25
N ARG A 475 12.23 -47.74 52.27
CA ARG A 475 12.56 -49.15 51.99
C ARG A 475 11.92 -49.86 50.77
N GLY A 476 12.81 -50.27 49.87
CA GLY A 476 12.98 -51.71 49.61
C GLY A 476 12.91 -52.16 48.14
N PRO A 477 13.59 -53.27 47.78
CA PRO A 477 14.35 -53.36 46.53
C PRO A 477 13.93 -54.52 45.60
N GLY A 478 14.37 -54.48 44.33
CA GLY A 478 14.31 -55.61 43.39
C GLY A 478 14.59 -55.13 41.96
N ASN A 479 15.78 -55.34 41.41
CA ASN A 479 16.26 -56.56 40.72
C ASN A 479 15.65 -56.74 39.31
N HIS A 480 16.47 -57.27 38.39
CA HIS A 480 16.27 -57.58 36.96
C HIS A 480 16.62 -56.39 36.02
N GLY A 481 17.63 -56.43 35.15
CA GLY A 481 18.47 -57.53 34.67
C GLY A 481 18.41 -57.59 33.13
N ARG A 482 19.59 -57.66 32.50
CA ARG A 482 19.86 -57.95 31.07
C ARG A 482 19.35 -56.90 30.08
N GLY A 483 20.06 -56.47 29.05
CA GLY A 483 21.31 -56.82 28.36
C GLY A 483 21.29 -55.89 27.13
N GLY A 484 22.36 -55.55 26.42
CA GLY A 484 23.66 -56.13 26.21
C GLY A 484 24.05 -55.71 24.78
N PHE A 485 25.33 -55.39 24.63
CA PHE A 485 26.13 -55.41 23.40
C PHE A 485 26.32 -54.14 22.53
N ARG A 486 27.59 -53.68 22.62
CA ARG A 486 28.62 -53.48 21.56
C ARG A 486 28.29 -52.51 20.42
N GLY A 487 29.19 -51.65 19.95
CA GLY A 487 30.63 -51.44 20.16
C GLY A 487 31.01 -50.14 19.44
N ASN A 488 31.94 -49.35 19.96
CA ASN A 488 33.40 -49.44 19.72
C ASN A 488 33.82 -48.82 18.36
N HIS A 489 34.41 -47.61 18.40
CA HIS A 489 35.74 -47.31 17.84
C HIS A 489 36.20 -45.86 18.14
N THR A 490 37.00 -45.77 19.20
CA THR A 490 38.32 -45.15 19.44
C THR A 490 39.05 -44.31 18.33
N PRO A 491 40.15 -43.57 18.68
CA PRO A 491 40.37 -42.16 18.34
C PRO A 491 41.76 -41.85 17.71
N ASN A 492 42.07 -40.58 17.39
CA ASN A 492 43.40 -39.93 17.46
C ASN A 492 43.34 -38.55 16.75
N ARG A 493 43.84 -37.41 17.28
CA ARG A 493 45.15 -37.02 17.84
C ARG A 493 46.21 -36.77 16.76
N GLY A 494 46.69 -35.51 16.63
CA GLY A 494 48.01 -35.24 16.02
C GLY A 494 48.25 -33.89 15.34
N TYR A 495 48.56 -32.86 16.13
CA TYR A 495 49.63 -31.83 16.02
C TYR A 495 50.37 -31.47 14.71
N ARG A 496 50.75 -30.15 14.69
CA ARG A 496 51.93 -29.46 14.05
C ARG A 496 51.82 -29.28 12.52
N THR A 497 52.20 -28.16 11.87
CA THR A 497 53.13 -27.03 12.07
C THR A 497 52.80 -26.04 10.92
N GLY A 498 52.75 -24.72 11.08
CA GLY A 498 53.93 -23.86 10.97
C GLY A 498 54.09 -23.19 9.58
N GLN A 499 53.71 -21.89 9.52
CA GLN A 499 54.50 -20.78 8.94
C GLN A 499 54.21 -20.22 7.51
N ARG A 500 53.82 -18.93 7.54
CA ARG A 500 54.06 -17.79 6.62
C ARG A 500 53.42 -17.77 5.23
N GLY A 501 52.66 -16.70 4.98
CA GLY A 501 52.65 -16.04 3.66
C GLY A 501 51.37 -15.31 3.28
N GLY A 502 51.28 -14.04 3.66
CA GLY A 502 50.73 -12.91 2.88
C GLY A 502 49.55 -13.11 1.92
N GLY A 503 48.43 -12.48 2.30
CA GLY A 503 47.60 -11.68 1.39
C GLY A 503 46.62 -12.45 0.51
N HIS A 504 45.34 -12.47 0.89
CA HIS A 504 44.24 -12.38 -0.06
C HIS A 504 42.84 -12.28 0.60
N PHE A 505 42.00 -11.49 -0.07
CA PHE A 505 40.54 -11.53 -0.11
C PHE A 505 39.73 -11.33 1.17
N LYS A 506 39.28 -10.07 1.32
CA LYS A 506 38.02 -9.70 1.97
C LYS A 506 36.88 -10.33 1.16
N GLY A 507 36.60 -11.61 1.42
CA GLY A 507 35.50 -12.39 0.85
C GLY A 507 34.19 -11.94 1.46
N GLY A 508 33.25 -11.55 0.60
CA GLY A 508 31.95 -11.03 0.99
C GLY A 508 31.05 -12.11 1.56
N GLY A 509 30.65 -11.94 2.82
CA GLY A 509 29.49 -12.59 3.38
C GLY A 509 28.24 -11.86 2.91
N ARG A 510 27.59 -12.41 1.87
CA ARG A 510 26.30 -11.97 1.32
C ARG A 510 25.22 -11.98 2.41
N GLY A 511 25.04 -10.84 3.07
CA GLY A 511 23.76 -10.47 3.66
C GLY A 511 22.82 -10.07 2.54
N GLY A 512 22.01 -11.01 2.07
CA GLY A 512 20.97 -10.77 1.08
C GLY A 512 19.94 -9.79 1.61
N LYS A 513 20.10 -8.51 1.27
CA LYS A 513 19.11 -7.47 1.53
C LYS A 513 17.89 -7.71 0.63
N GLY A 514 16.73 -7.86 1.27
CA GLY A 514 15.44 -8.13 0.66
C GLY A 514 15.00 -7.03 -0.31
N TYR A 515 15.14 -7.35 -1.61
CA TYR A 515 14.10 -7.39 -2.64
C TYR A 515 12.79 -6.62 -2.42
N ARG A 516 12.46 -5.70 -3.36
CA ARG A 516 11.25 -4.88 -3.37
C ARG A 516 10.87 -4.50 -4.82
N SER A 517 9.78 -5.06 -5.36
CA SER A 517 9.36 -4.98 -6.78
C SER A 517 7.99 -4.30 -6.95
N LEU A 518 7.10 -4.65 -7.89
CA LEU A 518 5.72 -4.10 -7.93
C LEU A 518 4.92 -4.33 -6.63
N ASP A 519 5.38 -5.30 -5.85
CA ASP A 519 4.98 -5.66 -4.48
C ASP A 519 5.37 -4.57 -3.43
N ASP A 520 6.09 -3.58 -3.95
CA ASP A 520 6.68 -2.35 -3.46
C ASP A 520 5.82 -1.31 -2.74
N VAL A 521 4.50 -1.41 -2.92
CA VAL A 521 3.57 -0.35 -2.56
C VAL A 521 3.23 -0.51 -1.10
N ALA A 522 4.25 -0.27 -0.27
CA ALA A 522 4.10 -0.24 1.16
C ALA A 522 3.02 0.78 1.49
N ALA A 523 1.99 0.34 2.22
CA ALA A 523 1.08 1.21 2.92
C ALA A 523 1.94 2.21 3.72
N ARG A 524 2.00 3.44 3.22
CA ARG A 524 2.45 4.67 3.87
C ARG A 524 3.48 4.44 4.99
N ASP A 525 4.76 4.65 4.69
CA ASP A 525 5.86 4.67 5.67
C ASP A 525 5.54 5.61 6.84
N GLY A 526 5.03 5.04 7.94
CA GLY A 526 5.06 5.64 9.27
C GLY A 526 6.44 5.38 9.88
N GLN A 527 7.38 6.27 9.57
CA GLN A 527 8.71 6.25 10.16
C GLN A 527 8.65 6.89 11.54
N ASP A 528 8.68 6.07 12.60
CA ASP A 528 9.41 6.36 13.83
C ASP A 528 9.59 5.10 14.70
N SER A 529 10.76 5.02 15.32
CA SER A 529 11.34 3.84 15.96
C SER A 529 11.10 3.79 17.48
N TYR A 530 11.10 2.55 18.02
CA TYR A 530 11.25 2.11 19.42
C TYR A 530 10.03 2.03 20.36
N GLY A 531 9.89 0.85 21.00
CA GLY A 531 9.23 0.69 22.29
C GLY A 531 8.34 -0.55 22.42
N SER A 532 8.84 -1.63 23.02
CA SER A 532 7.97 -2.71 23.53
C SER A 532 7.03 -2.16 24.61
N ASN A 533 5.74 -2.54 24.57
CA ASN A 533 4.63 -2.15 25.46
C ASN A 533 3.88 -0.84 25.17
N ALA A 534 3.49 -0.60 23.91
CA ALA A 534 2.40 0.34 23.60
C ALA A 534 1.18 -0.44 23.09
N SER A 535 0.01 -0.23 23.71
CA SER A 535 -1.27 -0.66 23.18
C SER A 535 -1.46 -0.05 21.79
N VAL A 536 -1.65 -0.89 20.77
CA VAL A 536 -1.88 -0.43 19.39
C VAL A 536 -3.19 0.37 19.35
N SER A 537 -3.07 1.68 19.20
CA SER A 537 -4.20 2.58 18.94
C SER A 537 -4.54 2.47 17.45
N TYR A 538 -5.62 1.74 17.12
CA TYR A 538 -6.13 1.63 15.75
C TYR A 538 -6.74 2.93 15.21
N ASP A 539 -6.74 3.95 16.06
CA ASP A 539 -7.27 5.27 15.85
C ASP A 539 -6.28 6.18 15.08
N ASP A 540 -5.02 5.74 14.90
CA ASP A 540 -3.93 6.50 14.26
C ASP A 540 -3.92 6.38 12.72
N ASN A 541 -4.72 5.49 12.13
CA ASN A 541 -4.80 5.28 10.68
C ASN A 541 -5.73 6.26 9.94
N PHE A 542 -6.38 7.18 10.64
CA PHE A 542 -7.22 8.20 10.02
C PHE A 542 -6.51 9.55 10.04
N PRO A 543 -6.25 10.18 8.87
CA PRO A 543 -5.79 11.56 8.88
C PRO A 543 -6.89 12.42 9.52
N ALA A 544 -6.53 13.14 10.59
CA ALA A 544 -7.25 14.35 10.94
C ALA A 544 -7.33 15.24 9.69
N LEU A 545 -8.39 16.04 9.57
CA LEU A 545 -8.59 17.06 8.54
C LEU A 545 -7.54 18.17 8.67
N ASP A 546 -6.27 17.84 8.49
CA ASP A 546 -5.13 18.71 8.82
C ASP A 546 -4.79 19.66 7.66
N LYS A 547 -5.27 19.37 6.45
CA LYS A 547 -4.99 20.19 5.25
C LYS A 547 -5.97 21.35 5.00
N GLY A 548 -6.90 21.63 5.91
CA GLY A 548 -7.95 22.64 5.69
C GLY A 548 -8.17 23.68 6.79
N LEU A 549 -7.51 23.57 7.96
CA LEU A 549 -7.86 24.37 9.15
C LEU A 549 -6.80 25.40 9.58
N GLN A 550 -5.72 25.61 8.80
CA GLN A 550 -4.68 26.61 9.11
C GLN A 550 -5.14 28.10 9.04
N GLN A 551 -6.44 28.40 9.00
CA GLN A 551 -6.95 29.78 8.92
C GLN A 551 -8.09 30.12 9.89
N ILE A 552 -8.32 29.35 10.95
CA ILE A 552 -9.25 29.77 12.01
C ILE A 552 -8.43 30.18 13.24
N GLY A 553 -8.30 31.50 13.44
CA GLY A 553 -7.83 32.05 14.72
C GLY A 553 -6.64 33.01 14.64
N LYS A 554 -6.77 34.13 13.91
CA LYS A 554 -6.06 35.36 14.30
C LYS A 554 -7.03 36.55 14.18
N PRO A 555 -7.40 37.23 15.28
CA PRO A 555 -8.16 38.47 15.18
C PRO A 555 -7.29 39.55 14.48
N PRO A 556 -7.85 40.37 13.58
CA PRO A 556 -7.09 41.43 12.92
C PRO A 556 -6.69 42.52 13.93
N GLN A 557 -5.40 42.87 13.93
CA GLN A 557 -4.89 44.06 14.60
C GLN A 557 -5.46 45.29 13.88
N TYR A 558 -6.32 46.05 14.56
CA TYR A 558 -6.82 47.34 14.08
C TYR A 558 -5.69 48.38 14.06
N GLY A 559 -5.28 48.80 12.87
CA GLY A 559 -4.55 50.04 12.63
C GLY A 559 -5.53 51.21 12.46
N MET A 560 -5.19 52.36 13.04
CA MET A 560 -5.98 53.61 12.99
C MET A 560 -6.26 54.13 11.55
N PRO A 561 -7.33 54.92 11.35
CA PRO A 561 -7.83 55.28 10.03
C PRO A 561 -7.15 56.53 9.44
N GLN A 562 -6.89 56.51 8.12
CA GLN A 562 -6.79 57.73 7.31
C GLN A 562 -7.97 57.81 6.34
N GLN A 563 -8.55 59.01 6.27
CA GLN A 563 -9.77 59.38 5.58
C GLN A 563 -9.66 59.44 4.04
N PRO A 564 -10.81 59.47 3.32
CA PRO A 564 -10.91 59.12 1.91
C PRO A 564 -10.87 60.33 0.95
N GLN A 565 -10.42 60.09 -0.28
CA GLN A 565 -10.74 60.94 -1.44
C GLN A 565 -11.80 60.26 -2.30
N GLY A 566 -12.88 60.99 -2.56
CA GLY A 566 -14.04 60.54 -3.30
C GLY A 566 -13.92 60.64 -4.82
N GLY A 567 -14.92 60.09 -5.49
CA GLY A 567 -15.15 60.24 -6.92
C GLY A 567 -16.43 59.50 -7.32
N SER A 568 -17.47 60.26 -7.61
CA SER A 568 -18.83 59.88 -7.99
C SER A 568 -18.97 59.58 -9.50
N TRP A 569 -20.21 59.28 -9.91
CA TRP A 569 -20.79 59.16 -11.28
C TRP A 569 -20.94 57.71 -11.78
N GLN A 570 -22.13 57.10 -11.79
CA GLN A 570 -23.44 57.33 -12.46
C GLN A 570 -23.66 56.30 -13.60
N GLY A 571 -24.71 55.47 -13.45
CA GLY A 571 -25.28 54.63 -14.52
C GLY A 571 -26.08 55.46 -15.55
N PRO A 572 -26.73 54.84 -16.56
CA PRO A 572 -27.87 53.91 -16.41
C PRO A 572 -27.78 52.71 -17.40
N GLY A 573 -28.63 51.68 -17.49
CA GLY A 573 -29.95 51.32 -16.97
C GLY A 573 -30.53 50.20 -17.86
N ALA A 574 -31.62 49.55 -17.40
CA ALA A 574 -32.49 48.55 -18.07
C ALA A 574 -31.92 47.12 -18.27
N GLY A 575 -32.66 46.02 -18.07
CA GLY A 575 -34.09 45.83 -17.84
C GLY A 575 -34.41 44.39 -17.37
N ASN A 576 -35.68 44.22 -17.01
CA ASN A 576 -36.32 43.17 -16.21
C ASN A 576 -36.61 41.84 -16.94
N GLN A 577 -37.07 40.85 -16.15
CA GLN A 577 -37.83 39.61 -16.45
C GLN A 577 -36.99 38.30 -16.47
N ALA A 578 -37.39 37.16 -15.88
CA ALA A 578 -38.58 36.78 -15.12
C ALA A 578 -38.26 35.54 -14.24
N ARG A 579 -38.99 35.41 -13.13
CA ARG A 579 -39.17 34.16 -12.37
C ARG A 579 -40.28 33.34 -13.02
N HIS A 580 -40.11 32.01 -13.08
CA HIS A 580 -41.24 31.10 -12.91
C HIS A 580 -40.81 29.78 -12.26
N THR A 581 -41.65 29.37 -11.31
CA THR A 581 -41.65 28.18 -10.47
C THR A 581 -42.42 27.03 -11.13
N GLY A 582 -42.05 25.78 -10.81
CA GLY A 582 -43.04 24.71 -10.56
C GLY A 582 -42.74 23.30 -11.10
N PHE A 583 -42.68 22.33 -10.16
CA PHE A 583 -43.23 20.95 -10.12
C PHE A 583 -43.27 20.10 -11.41
N GLY A 584 -42.98 18.79 -11.47
CA GLY A 584 -42.87 17.70 -10.47
C GLY A 584 -43.42 16.39 -11.09
N GLY A 585 -42.82 15.24 -10.75
CA GLY A 585 -43.31 13.86 -11.03
C GLY A 585 -42.40 13.03 -11.96
N GLY A 586 -42.02 11.78 -11.69
CA GLY A 586 -42.31 10.84 -10.61
C GLY A 586 -42.18 9.39 -11.11
N GLY A 587 -41.27 8.60 -10.49
CA GLY A 587 -41.28 7.12 -10.44
C GLY A 587 -40.16 6.37 -11.21
N PRO A 588 -39.78 5.14 -10.79
CA PRO A 588 -39.64 4.59 -9.44
C PRO A 588 -38.18 4.20 -9.08
N ASP A 589 -37.81 4.44 -7.84
CA ASP A 589 -36.47 4.21 -7.26
C ASP A 589 -36.20 2.75 -6.90
N PHE A 590 -35.05 2.24 -7.37
CA PHE A 590 -34.42 0.98 -6.97
C PHE A 590 -33.31 1.24 -5.93
N GLN A 591 -33.62 2.00 -4.88
CA GLN A 591 -32.75 2.22 -3.73
C GLN A 591 -33.43 1.67 -2.48
N ASN A 592 -33.33 0.36 -2.30
CA ASN A 592 -33.61 -0.30 -1.03
C ASN A 592 -32.62 -1.44 -0.91
N LEU A 593 -31.42 -1.08 -0.47
CA LEU A 593 -30.43 -1.89 0.24
C LEU A 593 -29.26 -0.93 0.51
N TYR A 594 -28.80 -0.92 1.77
CA TYR A 594 -27.79 -0.07 2.40
C TYR A 594 -28.31 1.19 3.11
#